data_AF-A0A924WDK9-F1
#
_entry.id   AF-A0A924WDK9-F1
#
_cell.length_a   1.000
_cell.length_b   1.000
_cell.length_c   1.000
_cell.angle_alpha   90.00
_cell.angle_beta   90.00
_cell.angle_gamma   90.00
#
_symmetry.space_group_name_H-M   'P 1'
#
loop_
_entity.id
_entity.type
_entity.pdbx_description
1 polymer ?
#
loop_
_entity_poly.entity_id
_entity_poly.type
_entity_poly.pdbx_seq_one_letter_code
_entity_poly.pdbx_strand_id
1 'polypeptide(L)'
;MLKHALLPTLFFLLSCNSPEARFKRLQHDFWEKFAQQDFFEIKLKNEVLHLPLPPNSPPSEQQKSWAERLQKEANSIEKEELSGENQKQLIQLRAALEDCVAHAGGAFFDPSRCVVLKPLQQFSDHEELLLLLEKIPAYYAQIEQRWQTPDARFVLKAVTESQNTLDLLNGLEKKSGGEIVAQTGEARAAVKDFIGLCQSALLQ
;
A
#
# COMPACT_ATOMS: atom_id res chain seq x y z
N MET A 1 18.51 52.33 27.75
CA MET A 1 18.37 51.79 26.38
C MET A 1 18.61 50.29 26.42
N LEU A 2 17.58 49.45 26.44
CA LEU A 2 17.72 47.99 26.24
C LEU A 2 16.32 47.42 25.98
N LYS A 3 15.91 47.28 24.71
CA LYS A 3 14.55 46.78 24.40
C LYS A 3 14.41 46.11 23.02
N HIS A 4 15.42 45.48 22.42
CA HIS A 4 15.30 44.99 21.04
C HIS A 4 15.92 43.61 20.78
N ALA A 5 15.95 42.71 21.76
CA ALA A 5 16.57 41.38 21.60
C ALA A 5 15.66 40.19 21.98
N LEU A 6 14.33 40.34 21.87
CA LEU A 6 13.37 39.27 22.18
C LEU A 6 12.41 38.91 21.02
N LEU A 7 12.63 39.43 19.81
CA LEU A 7 11.78 39.14 18.66
C LEU A 7 12.23 37.96 17.76
N PRO A 8 13.51 37.60 17.59
CA PRO A 8 13.86 36.56 16.61
C PRO A 8 13.58 35.14 17.12
N THR A 9 13.53 34.91 18.44
CA THR A 9 13.28 33.58 19.03
C THR A 9 11.84 33.10 18.90
N LEU A 10 10.87 34.03 18.78
CA LEU A 10 9.45 33.71 18.60
C LEU A 10 9.12 33.29 17.16
N PHE A 11 9.81 33.84 16.17
CA PHE A 11 9.61 33.48 14.76
C PHE A 11 10.10 32.07 14.42
N PHE A 12 11.18 31.59 15.06
CA PHE A 12 11.68 30.22 14.86
C PHE A 12 10.82 29.14 15.52
N LEU A 13 10.08 29.46 16.58
CA LEU A 13 9.16 28.51 17.23
C LEU A 13 7.81 28.43 16.49
N LEU A 14 7.37 29.52 15.86
CA LEU A 14 6.15 29.55 15.06
C LEU A 14 6.27 28.78 13.75
N SER A 15 7.44 28.78 13.11
CA SER A 15 7.65 28.03 11.85
C SER A 15 7.67 26.51 12.05
N CYS A 16 8.06 26.02 13.23
CA CYS A 16 8.00 24.58 13.56
C CYS A 16 6.59 24.06 13.90
N ASN A 17 5.64 24.96 14.15
CA ASN A 17 4.24 24.66 14.46
C ASN A 17 3.25 25.16 13.40
N SER A 18 3.73 25.60 12.24
CA SER A 18 2.83 25.97 11.14
C SER A 18 2.00 24.76 10.68
N PRO A 19 0.78 24.98 10.15
CA PRO A 19 -0.05 23.91 9.60
C PRO A 19 0.71 23.04 8.59
N GLU A 20 1.55 23.63 7.74
CA GLU A 20 2.36 22.93 6.74
C GLU A 20 3.49 22.11 7.35
N ALA A 21 4.17 22.64 8.37
CA ALA A 21 5.23 21.92 9.06
C ALA A 21 4.67 20.71 9.82
N ARG A 22 3.51 20.89 10.47
CA ARG A 22 2.77 19.81 11.13
C ARG A 22 2.24 18.80 10.12
N PHE A 23 1.73 19.25 8.97
CA PHE A 23 1.27 18.36 7.91
C PHE A 23 2.42 17.51 7.34
N LYS A 24 3.58 18.10 7.07
CA LYS A 24 4.78 17.35 6.64
C LYS A 24 5.23 16.33 7.67
N ARG A 25 5.18 16.67 8.96
CA ARG A 25 5.50 15.74 10.06
C ARG A 25 4.48 14.62 10.14
N LEU A 26 3.19 14.92 10.04
CA LEU A 26 2.11 13.94 10.01
C LEU A 26 2.28 12.96 8.84
N GLN A 27 2.62 13.45 7.64
CA GLN A 27 2.95 12.60 6.49
C GLN A 27 4.14 11.70 6.80
N HIS A 28 5.23 12.26 7.31
CA HIS A 28 6.43 11.50 7.68
C HIS A 28 6.13 10.41 8.71
N ASP A 29 5.45 10.75 9.81
CA ASP A 29 5.10 9.82 10.88
C ASP A 29 4.15 8.72 10.39
N PHE A 30 3.22 9.06 9.49
CA PHE A 30 2.39 8.05 8.83
C PHE A 30 3.24 7.07 8.02
N TRP A 31 4.16 7.57 7.18
CA TRP A 31 5.05 6.71 6.39
C TRP A 31 5.97 5.86 7.28
N GLU A 32 6.57 6.43 8.32
CA GLU A 32 7.48 5.73 9.23
C GLU A 32 6.77 4.62 10.02
N LYS A 33 5.55 4.88 10.52
CA LYS A 33 4.85 3.95 11.41
C LYS A 33 3.94 2.96 10.70
N PHE A 34 3.44 3.30 9.51
CA PHE A 34 2.44 2.49 8.80
C PHE A 34 2.88 2.02 7.42
N ALA A 35 3.83 2.69 6.78
CA ALA A 35 4.24 2.33 5.42
C ALA A 35 5.55 1.54 5.33
N GLN A 36 6.34 1.46 6.41
CA GLN A 36 7.70 0.93 6.32
C GLN A 36 7.85 -0.60 6.27
N GLN A 37 6.80 -1.42 6.37
CA GLN A 37 7.02 -2.85 6.70
C GLN A 37 6.42 -3.94 5.80
N ASP A 38 5.60 -3.62 4.79
CA ASP A 38 4.90 -4.68 4.06
C ASP A 38 4.92 -4.50 2.55
N PHE A 39 6.12 -4.38 1.97
CA PHE A 39 6.29 -4.43 0.52
C PHE A 39 7.20 -5.59 0.10
N PHE A 40 6.83 -6.23 -1.01
CA PHE A 40 7.69 -7.11 -1.77
C PHE A 40 8.39 -6.27 -2.85
N GLU A 41 9.71 -6.23 -2.79
CA GLU A 41 10.52 -5.45 -3.73
C GLU A 41 10.91 -6.27 -4.96
N ILE A 42 10.62 -5.74 -6.15
CA ILE A 42 11.20 -6.20 -7.40
C ILE A 42 12.17 -5.13 -7.88
N LYS A 43 13.47 -5.46 -7.82
CA LYS A 43 14.54 -4.58 -8.29
C LYS A 43 14.62 -4.67 -9.81
N LEU A 44 14.17 -3.60 -10.46
CA LEU A 44 14.29 -3.38 -11.89
C LEU A 44 15.60 -2.63 -12.18
N LYS A 45 15.94 -2.46 -13.46
CA LYS A 45 17.19 -1.83 -13.90
C LYS A 45 17.29 -0.38 -13.46
N ASN A 46 16.19 0.37 -13.52
CA ASN A 46 16.16 1.81 -13.25
C ASN A 46 15.30 2.20 -12.03
N GLU A 47 14.55 1.25 -11.47
CA GLU A 47 13.62 1.52 -10.37
C GLU A 47 13.40 0.30 -9.47
N VAL A 48 12.70 0.49 -8.36
CA VAL A 48 12.25 -0.60 -7.49
C VAL A 48 10.73 -0.57 -7.47
N LEU A 49 10.14 -1.65 -7.96
CA LEU A 49 8.70 -1.86 -7.86
C LEU A 49 8.37 -2.40 -6.48
N HIS A 50 7.47 -1.72 -5.78
CA HIS A 50 7.00 -2.10 -4.45
C HIS A 50 5.60 -2.69 -4.57
N LEU A 51 5.49 -4.01 -4.43
CA LEU A 51 4.19 -4.69 -4.40
C LEU A 51 3.71 -4.81 -2.95
N PRO A 52 2.45 -4.49 -2.63
CA PRO A 52 1.95 -4.52 -1.27
C PRO A 52 1.83 -5.95 -0.75
N LEU A 53 2.21 -6.17 0.51
CA LEU A 53 2.02 -7.43 1.22
C LEU A 53 0.94 -7.26 2.30
N PRO A 54 0.28 -8.35 2.71
CA PRO A 54 -0.48 -8.37 3.94
C PRO A 54 0.43 -8.00 5.12
N PRO A 55 -0.13 -7.38 6.16
CA PRO A 55 0.64 -7.02 7.35
C PRO A 55 1.25 -8.27 8.00
N ASN A 56 2.52 -8.20 8.37
CA ASN A 56 3.24 -9.29 9.04
C ASN A 56 2.66 -9.70 10.41
N SER A 57 1.85 -8.85 11.03
CA SER A 57 1.24 -9.11 12.33
C SER A 57 -0.07 -8.33 12.45
N PRO A 58 -1.02 -8.79 13.27
CA PRO A 58 -2.18 -7.99 13.62
C PRO A 58 -1.72 -6.65 14.21
N PRO A 59 -2.45 -5.55 13.97
CA PRO A 59 -2.05 -4.26 14.50
C PRO A 59 -1.90 -4.33 16.03
N SER A 60 -0.71 -4.01 16.54
CA SER A 60 -0.47 -3.96 17.98
C SER A 60 -1.30 -2.84 18.62
N GLU A 61 -1.63 -2.94 19.90
CA GLU A 61 -2.26 -1.84 20.67
C GLU A 61 -1.49 -0.52 20.51
N GLN A 62 -0.17 -0.59 20.33
CA GLN A 62 0.68 0.56 20.05
C GLN A 62 0.40 1.17 18.67
N GLN A 63 0.23 0.36 17.63
CA GLN A 63 -0.17 0.84 16.30
C GLN A 63 -1.57 1.45 16.30
N LYS A 64 -2.53 0.87 17.04
CA LYS A 64 -3.85 1.49 17.23
C LYS A 64 -3.72 2.87 17.85
N SER A 65 -2.95 2.97 18.93
CA SER A 65 -2.70 4.24 19.62
C SER A 65 -2.04 5.28 18.71
N TRP A 66 -1.13 4.86 17.83
CA TRP A 66 -0.52 5.74 16.83
C TRP A 66 -1.52 6.18 15.77
N ALA A 67 -2.35 5.27 15.25
CA ALA A 67 -3.35 5.60 14.23
C ALA A 67 -4.35 6.63 14.76
N GLU A 68 -4.86 6.41 15.98
CA GLU A 68 -5.76 7.35 16.66
C GLU A 68 -5.09 8.70 16.92
N ARG A 69 -3.81 8.70 17.32
CA ARG A 69 -3.05 9.93 17.56
C ARG A 69 -2.87 10.73 16.27
N LEU A 70 -2.43 10.07 15.19
CA LEU A 70 -2.23 10.72 13.89
C LEU A 70 -3.56 11.19 13.30
N GLN A 71 -4.65 10.44 13.48
CA GLN A 71 -5.99 10.86 13.05
C GLN A 71 -6.44 12.13 13.80
N LYS A 72 -6.24 12.21 15.12
CA LYS A 72 -6.52 13.42 15.91
C LYS A 72 -5.71 14.62 15.42
N GLU A 73 -4.44 14.42 15.08
CA GLU A 73 -3.59 15.46 14.53
C GLU A 73 -4.08 15.91 13.14
N ALA A 74 -4.42 14.98 12.26
CA ALA A 74 -4.97 15.29 10.93
C ALA A 74 -6.27 16.11 11.02
N ASN A 75 -7.17 15.74 11.94
CA ASN A 75 -8.42 16.47 12.21
C ASN A 75 -8.17 17.86 12.84
N SER A 76 -7.06 18.05 13.56
CA SER A 76 -6.67 19.37 14.04
C SER A 76 -6.19 20.25 12.89
N ILE A 77 -5.36 19.72 11.99
CA ILE A 77 -4.81 20.47 10.85
C ILE A 77 -5.91 20.85 9.86
N GLU A 78 -6.94 20.02 9.69
CA GLU A 78 -8.10 20.34 8.83
C GLU A 78 -8.78 21.67 9.19
N LYS A 79 -8.79 22.01 10.49
CA LYS A 79 -9.42 23.24 10.98
C LYS A 79 -8.57 24.48 10.69
N GLU A 80 -7.38 24.31 10.12
CA GLU A 80 -6.42 25.36 9.81
C GLU A 80 -6.32 25.54 8.29
N GLU A 81 -5.93 26.74 7.83
CA GLU A 81 -5.77 26.99 6.40
C GLU A 81 -4.50 26.33 5.88
N LEU A 82 -4.65 25.42 4.91
CA LEU A 82 -3.57 24.83 4.13
C LEU A 82 -3.66 25.31 2.67
N SER A 83 -2.55 25.18 1.93
CA SER A 83 -2.59 25.34 0.48
C SER A 83 -3.52 24.30 -0.17
N GLY A 84 -4.13 24.64 -1.31
CA GLY A 84 -5.12 23.77 -1.96
C GLY A 84 -4.61 22.37 -2.36
N GLU A 85 -3.30 22.24 -2.63
CA GLU A 85 -2.67 20.93 -2.87
C GLU A 85 -2.50 20.14 -1.56
N ASN A 86 -2.00 20.78 -0.51
CA ASN A 86 -1.83 20.16 0.81
C ASN A 86 -3.19 19.76 1.40
N GLN A 87 -4.25 20.52 1.15
CA GLN A 87 -5.61 20.18 1.59
C GLN A 87 -6.09 18.88 0.93
N LYS A 88 -5.84 18.68 -0.37
CA LYS A 88 -6.17 17.43 -1.08
C LYS A 88 -5.38 16.25 -0.52
N GLN A 89 -4.09 16.44 -0.28
CA GLN A 89 -3.23 15.41 0.30
C GLN A 89 -3.65 15.09 1.75
N LEU A 90 -4.07 16.08 2.53
CA LEU A 90 -4.61 15.88 3.89
C LEU A 90 -5.90 15.05 3.86
N ILE A 91 -6.80 15.31 2.90
CA ILE A 91 -8.02 14.50 2.73
C ILE A 91 -7.68 13.03 2.44
N GLN A 92 -6.72 12.78 1.53
CA GLN A 92 -6.26 11.42 1.22
C GLN A 92 -5.61 10.73 2.43
N LEU A 93 -4.77 11.46 3.16
CA LEU A 93 -4.11 10.96 4.35
C LEU A 93 -5.11 10.65 5.47
N ARG A 94 -6.15 11.47 5.62
CA ARG A 94 -7.24 11.24 6.57
C ARG A 94 -8.05 9.99 6.22
N ALA A 95 -8.40 9.79 4.95
CA ALA A 95 -9.05 8.56 4.52
C ALA A 95 -8.18 7.32 4.83
N ALA A 96 -6.87 7.41 4.57
CA ALA A 96 -5.94 6.33 4.92
C ALA A 96 -5.82 6.11 6.43
N LEU A 97 -5.81 7.16 7.24
CA LEU A 97 -5.79 7.08 8.71
C LEU A 97 -7.12 6.59 9.30
N GLU A 98 -8.26 6.98 8.71
CA GLU A 98 -9.57 6.45 9.04
C GLU A 98 -9.66 4.96 8.75
N ASP A 99 -9.13 4.53 7.61
CA ASP A 99 -8.94 3.10 7.33
C ASP A 99 -8.01 2.47 8.38
N CYS A 100 -6.87 3.08 8.69
CA CYS A 100 -5.98 2.55 9.73
C CYS A 100 -6.65 2.47 11.11
N VAL A 101 -7.56 3.38 11.50
CA VAL A 101 -8.26 3.37 12.79
C VAL A 101 -9.47 2.43 12.78
N ALA A 102 -10.25 2.41 11.70
CA ALA A 102 -11.36 1.48 11.52
C ALA A 102 -10.88 0.02 11.50
N HIS A 103 -9.70 -0.20 10.91
CA HIS A 103 -9.04 -1.50 10.86
C HIS A 103 -7.95 -1.65 11.93
N ALA A 104 -7.69 -0.63 12.75
CA ALA A 104 -6.78 -0.75 13.90
C ALA A 104 -7.30 -1.82 14.87
N GLY A 105 -8.62 -2.03 14.94
CA GLY A 105 -9.24 -3.14 15.67
C GLY A 105 -9.63 -4.35 14.82
N GLY A 106 -9.48 -4.29 13.50
CA GLY A 106 -9.86 -5.35 12.57
C GLY A 106 -8.62 -6.09 12.07
N ALA A 107 -8.52 -7.39 12.35
CA ALA A 107 -7.47 -8.26 11.82
C ALA A 107 -7.57 -8.47 10.28
N PHE A 108 -8.35 -7.64 9.58
CA PHE A 108 -8.75 -7.84 8.20
C PHE A 108 -7.98 -6.90 7.28
N PHE A 109 -7.23 -7.47 6.34
CA PHE A 109 -6.57 -6.71 5.28
C PHE A 109 -7.39 -6.77 3.98
N ASP A 110 -7.22 -5.78 3.11
CA ASP A 110 -7.84 -5.76 1.77
C ASP A 110 -7.01 -6.63 0.80
N PRO A 111 -7.49 -7.84 0.40
CA PRO A 111 -6.77 -8.68 -0.55
C PRO A 111 -6.70 -8.10 -1.96
N SER A 112 -7.59 -7.18 -2.35
CA SER A 112 -7.58 -6.59 -3.70
C SER A 112 -6.33 -5.74 -3.96
N ARG A 113 -5.70 -5.24 -2.90
CA ARG A 113 -4.42 -4.52 -3.01
C ARG A 113 -3.29 -5.44 -3.46
N CYS A 114 -3.37 -6.73 -3.18
CA CYS A 114 -2.31 -7.69 -3.44
C CYS A 114 -2.31 -8.24 -4.88
N VAL A 115 -3.24 -7.82 -5.74
CA VAL A 115 -3.36 -8.33 -7.11
C VAL A 115 -2.31 -7.68 -8.04
N VAL A 116 -1.59 -8.50 -8.81
CA VAL A 116 -0.52 -8.04 -9.72
C VAL A 116 -1.00 -7.54 -11.10
N LEU A 117 -2.31 -7.36 -11.30
CA LEU A 117 -2.90 -6.99 -12.59
C LEU A 117 -2.28 -5.72 -13.17
N LYS A 118 -2.24 -4.63 -12.38
CA LYS A 118 -1.72 -3.33 -12.84
C LYS A 118 -0.23 -3.38 -13.18
N PRO A 119 0.66 -3.92 -12.31
CA PRO A 119 2.05 -4.17 -12.70
C PRO A 119 2.16 -4.99 -13.99
N LEU A 120 1.41 -6.07 -14.12
CA LEU A 120 1.49 -6.92 -15.31
C LEU A 120 1.04 -6.19 -16.59
N GLN A 121 0.01 -5.34 -16.50
CA GLN A 121 -0.42 -4.48 -17.60
C GLN A 121 0.62 -3.42 -17.97
N GLN A 122 1.28 -2.82 -16.98
CA GLN A 122 2.33 -1.83 -17.22
C GLN A 122 3.55 -2.44 -17.93
N PHE A 123 3.90 -3.68 -17.58
CA PHE A 123 5.10 -4.36 -18.08
C PHE A 123 4.82 -5.29 -19.26
N SER A 124 3.58 -5.37 -19.79
CA SER A 124 3.19 -6.35 -20.82
C SER A 124 3.99 -6.26 -22.11
N ASP A 125 4.53 -5.08 -22.42
CA ASP A 125 5.35 -4.80 -23.59
C ASP A 125 6.77 -4.33 -23.21
N HIS A 126 7.16 -4.49 -21.94
CA HIS A 126 8.43 -4.01 -21.41
C HIS A 126 9.52 -5.10 -21.44
N GLU A 127 10.79 -4.69 -21.59
CA GLU A 127 11.94 -5.62 -21.62
C GLU A 127 12.09 -6.42 -20.30
N GLU A 128 11.55 -5.88 -19.21
CA GLU A 128 11.61 -6.49 -17.88
C GLU A 128 10.39 -7.37 -17.55
N LEU A 129 9.52 -7.66 -18.52
CA LEU A 129 8.37 -8.55 -18.32
C LEU A 129 8.80 -9.91 -17.74
N LEU A 130 9.87 -10.50 -18.26
CA LEU A 130 10.38 -11.79 -17.81
C LEU A 130 10.73 -11.76 -16.32
N LEU A 131 11.43 -10.71 -15.89
CA LEU A 131 11.80 -10.52 -14.49
C LEU A 131 10.56 -10.37 -13.60
N LEU A 132 9.54 -9.63 -14.04
CA LEU A 132 8.28 -9.53 -13.30
C LEU A 132 7.61 -10.91 -13.17
N LEU A 133 7.49 -11.65 -14.27
CA LEU A 133 6.86 -12.98 -14.29
C LEU A 133 7.56 -13.96 -13.34
N GLU A 134 8.89 -13.97 -13.32
CA GLU A 134 9.69 -14.80 -12.41
C GLU A 134 9.48 -14.45 -10.93
N LYS A 135 9.07 -13.22 -10.61
CA LYS A 135 8.85 -12.78 -9.22
C LYS A 135 7.43 -12.98 -8.72
N ILE A 136 6.45 -13.15 -9.60
CA ILE A 136 5.04 -13.36 -9.22
C ILE A 136 4.86 -14.55 -8.26
N PRO A 137 5.45 -15.75 -8.49
CA PRO A 137 5.31 -16.87 -7.57
C PRO A 137 5.85 -16.57 -6.17
N ALA A 138 7.05 -15.98 -6.08
CA ALA A 138 7.66 -15.62 -4.80
C ALA A 138 6.86 -14.57 -4.03
N TYR A 139 6.23 -13.64 -4.74
CA TYR A 139 5.35 -12.63 -4.16
C TYR A 139 4.10 -13.27 -3.53
N TYR A 140 3.38 -14.12 -4.27
CA TYR A 140 2.19 -14.79 -3.72
C TYR A 140 2.53 -15.79 -2.61
N ALA A 141 3.69 -16.44 -2.65
CA ALA A 141 4.16 -17.27 -1.53
C ALA A 141 4.34 -16.45 -0.24
N GLN A 142 4.80 -15.20 -0.31
CA GLN A 142 4.86 -14.33 0.88
C GLN A 142 3.49 -13.88 1.35
N ILE A 143 2.56 -13.65 0.42
CA ILE A 143 1.16 -13.35 0.76
C ILE A 143 0.54 -14.51 1.54
N GLU A 144 0.74 -15.74 1.07
CA GLU A 144 0.24 -16.95 1.73
C GLU A 144 0.84 -17.10 3.14
N GLN A 145 2.15 -16.90 3.31
CA GLN A 145 2.81 -16.97 4.62
C GLN A 145 2.29 -15.93 5.63
N ARG A 146 1.85 -14.77 5.12
CA ARG A 146 1.31 -13.66 5.91
C ARG A 146 -0.22 -13.64 5.91
N TRP A 147 -0.86 -14.69 5.39
CA TRP A 147 -2.30 -14.69 5.18
C TRP A 147 -3.01 -14.63 6.53
N GLN A 148 -3.63 -13.48 6.79
CA GLN A 148 -4.55 -13.28 7.90
C GLN A 148 -5.99 -13.43 7.37
N THR A 149 -6.98 -13.26 8.22
CA THR A 149 -8.36 -13.21 7.73
C THR A 149 -8.49 -11.98 6.80
N PRO A 150 -8.87 -12.12 5.53
CA PRO A 150 -9.06 -10.96 4.65
C PRO A 150 -10.40 -10.28 4.94
N ASP A 151 -10.54 -9.03 4.54
CA ASP A 151 -11.82 -8.34 4.57
C ASP A 151 -12.72 -8.86 3.44
N ALA A 152 -13.79 -9.56 3.83
CA ALA A 152 -14.77 -10.17 2.94
C ALA A 152 -15.36 -9.19 1.92
N ARG A 153 -15.45 -7.89 2.25
CA ARG A 153 -15.97 -6.84 1.35
C ARG A 153 -15.15 -6.72 0.07
N PHE A 154 -13.85 -7.03 0.12
CA PHE A 154 -12.93 -6.86 -1.00
C PHE A 154 -12.55 -8.18 -1.68
N VAL A 155 -12.94 -9.33 -1.12
CA VAL A 155 -12.62 -10.65 -1.69
C VAL A 155 -13.13 -10.79 -3.13
N LEU A 156 -14.39 -10.43 -3.41
CA LEU A 156 -14.95 -10.57 -4.75
C LEU A 156 -14.18 -9.74 -5.80
N LYS A 157 -13.75 -8.54 -5.40
CA LYS A 157 -12.93 -7.67 -6.25
C LYS A 157 -11.56 -8.31 -6.48
N ALA A 158 -10.89 -8.81 -5.44
CA ALA A 158 -9.61 -9.49 -5.56
C ALA A 158 -9.68 -10.68 -6.52
N VAL A 159 -10.69 -11.55 -6.36
CA VAL A 159 -10.91 -12.71 -7.24
C VAL A 159 -11.13 -12.28 -8.69
N THR A 160 -11.94 -11.24 -8.92
CA THR A 160 -12.24 -10.73 -10.26
C THR A 160 -10.99 -10.17 -10.95
N GLU A 161 -10.21 -9.34 -10.23
CA GLU A 161 -8.97 -8.77 -10.76
C GLU A 161 -7.89 -9.84 -10.98
N SER A 162 -7.82 -10.86 -10.12
CA SER A 162 -6.95 -12.02 -10.32
C SER A 162 -7.38 -12.86 -11.53
N GLN A 163 -8.67 -12.99 -11.80
CA GLN A 163 -9.16 -13.66 -13.01
C GLN A 163 -8.72 -12.89 -14.27
N ASN A 164 -8.84 -11.55 -14.26
CA ASN A 164 -8.33 -10.71 -15.34
C ASN A 164 -6.80 -10.85 -15.51
N THR A 165 -6.08 -11.08 -14.40
CA THR A 165 -4.63 -11.36 -14.44
C THR A 165 -4.33 -12.67 -15.17
N LEU A 166 -5.12 -13.72 -14.94
CA LEU A 166 -4.99 -14.99 -15.66
C LEU A 166 -5.24 -14.83 -17.15
N ASP A 167 -6.26 -14.06 -17.53
CA ASP A 167 -6.57 -13.79 -18.94
C ASP A 167 -5.44 -13.03 -19.63
N LEU A 168 -4.84 -12.04 -18.94
CA LEU A 168 -3.69 -11.31 -19.44
C LEU A 168 -2.47 -12.23 -19.62
N LEU A 169 -2.15 -13.10 -18.65
CA LEU A 169 -1.06 -14.07 -18.76
C LEU A 169 -1.24 -15.01 -19.96
N ASN A 170 -2.47 -15.46 -20.22
CA ASN A 170 -2.79 -16.26 -21.40
C ASN A 170 -2.61 -15.48 -22.71
N GLY A 171 -2.97 -14.19 -22.71
CA GLY A 171 -2.72 -13.30 -23.85
C GLY A 171 -1.23 -13.12 -24.15
N LEU A 172 -0.41 -12.95 -23.11
CA LEU A 172 1.04 -12.78 -23.22
C LEU A 172 1.72 -14.04 -23.78
N GLU A 173 1.37 -15.23 -23.29
CA GLU A 173 1.91 -16.49 -23.82
C GLU A 173 1.59 -16.67 -25.31
N LYS A 174 0.34 -16.37 -25.71
CA LYS A 174 -0.06 -16.44 -27.12
C LYS A 174 0.71 -15.45 -27.98
N LYS A 175 0.89 -14.21 -27.49
CA LYS A 175 1.61 -13.15 -28.19
C LYS A 175 3.09 -13.50 -28.39
N SER A 176 3.71 -14.16 -27.42
CA SER A 176 5.11 -14.58 -27.49
C SER A 176 5.33 -15.88 -28.28
N GLY A 177 4.28 -16.47 -28.89
CA GLY A 177 4.40 -17.77 -29.55
C GLY A 177 4.84 -18.91 -28.62
N GLY A 178 4.60 -18.80 -27.32
CA GLY A 178 5.00 -19.81 -26.33
C GLY A 178 6.41 -19.66 -25.74
N GLU A 179 7.20 -18.65 -26.15
CA GLU A 179 8.55 -18.41 -25.62
C GLU A 179 8.60 -18.24 -24.09
N ILE A 180 7.54 -17.71 -23.47
CA ILE A 180 7.46 -17.44 -22.03
C ILE A 180 6.53 -18.42 -21.29
N VAL A 181 6.25 -19.59 -21.88
CA VAL A 181 5.28 -20.56 -21.36
C VAL A 181 5.60 -21.05 -19.94
N ALA A 182 6.89 -21.21 -19.62
CA ALA A 182 7.32 -21.65 -18.30
C ALA A 182 7.01 -20.59 -17.24
N GLN A 183 7.44 -19.35 -17.47
CA GLN A 183 7.25 -18.22 -16.54
C GLN A 183 5.77 -17.87 -16.37
N THR A 184 5.01 -17.83 -17.47
CA THR A 184 3.56 -17.62 -17.41
C THR A 184 2.83 -18.81 -16.77
N GLY A 185 3.33 -20.03 -16.94
CA GLY A 185 2.85 -21.23 -16.24
C GLY A 185 2.93 -21.11 -14.72
N GLU A 186 4.10 -20.78 -14.19
CA GLU A 186 4.32 -20.60 -12.76
C GLU A 186 3.52 -19.41 -12.21
N ALA A 187 3.54 -18.27 -12.90
CA ALA A 187 2.76 -17.10 -12.50
C ALA A 187 1.25 -17.39 -12.44
N ARG A 188 0.71 -18.16 -13.40
CA ARG A 188 -0.71 -18.56 -13.39
C ARG A 188 -1.04 -19.50 -12.24
N ALA A 189 -0.15 -20.44 -11.91
CA ALA A 189 -0.36 -21.33 -10.77
C ALA A 189 -0.49 -20.50 -9.47
N ALA A 190 0.45 -19.60 -9.24
CA ALA A 190 0.45 -18.72 -8.08
C ALA A 190 -0.80 -17.81 -8.00
N VAL A 191 -1.25 -17.24 -9.13
CA VAL A 191 -2.49 -16.44 -9.18
C VAL A 191 -3.74 -17.30 -8.87
N LYS A 192 -3.79 -18.55 -9.34
CA LYS A 192 -4.90 -19.47 -9.02
C LYS A 192 -4.92 -19.84 -7.54
N ASP A 193 -3.75 -20.09 -6.95
CA ASP A 193 -3.64 -20.38 -5.52
C ASP A 193 -4.11 -19.18 -4.68
N PHE A 194 -3.74 -17.96 -5.07
CA PHE A 194 -4.26 -16.74 -4.44
C PHE A 194 -5.78 -16.58 -4.58
N ILE A 195 -6.37 -16.91 -5.73
CA ILE A 195 -7.83 -16.96 -5.89
C ILE A 195 -8.44 -17.97 -4.91
N GLY A 196 -7.84 -19.15 -4.78
CA GLY A 196 -8.25 -20.18 -3.83
C GLY A 196 -8.21 -19.69 -2.38
N LEU A 197 -7.12 -19.01 -1.98
CA LEU A 197 -6.98 -18.37 -0.66
C LEU A 197 -8.09 -17.36 -0.41
N CYS A 198 -8.33 -16.45 -1.37
CA CYS A 198 -9.40 -15.46 -1.29
C CYS A 198 -10.77 -16.11 -1.12
N GLN A 199 -11.10 -17.12 -1.93
CA GLN A 199 -12.39 -17.80 -1.88
C GLN A 199 -12.58 -18.61 -0.59
N SER A 200 -11.50 -19.21 -0.05
CA SER A 200 -11.55 -19.96 1.20
C SER A 200 -11.99 -19.10 2.39
N ALA A 201 -11.67 -17.81 2.36
CA ALA A 201 -12.05 -16.87 3.41
C ALA A 201 -13.55 -16.53 3.43
N LEU A 202 -14.28 -16.78 2.34
CA LEU A 202 -15.75 -16.61 2.32
C LEU A 202 -16.50 -17.81 2.93
N LEU A 203 -15.79 -18.90 3.22
CA LEU A 203 -16.35 -20.13 3.77
C LEU A 203 -16.13 -20.26 5.29
N GLN A 204 -15.40 -19.33 5.91
CA GLN A 204 -15.13 -19.26 7.34
C GLN A 204 -16.18 -18.42 8.06
#